data_AF-A0A7X3GA08-F1
#
_entry.id   AF-A0A7X3GA08-F1
#
_cell.length_a   1.000
_cell.length_b   1.000
_cell.length_c   1.000
_cell.angle_alpha   90.00
_cell.angle_beta   90.00
_cell.angle_gamma   90.00
#
_symmetry.space_group_name_H-M   'P 1'
#
loop_
_entity.id
_entity.type
_entity.pdbx_description
1 polymer ?
#
loop_
_entity_poly.entity_id
_entity_poly.type
_entity_poly.pdbx_seq_one_letter_code
_entity_poly.pdbx_strand_id
1 'polypeptide(L)' 'CSDGAVEFLQPILEGFNRLLFRMDSGFASPQIYNSIEESGESYLIKLKRNPVLSRLGDLSLPNHEDENLYSLKFKI' A
#
# COMPACT_ATOMS: atom_id res chain seq x y z
N CYS A 1 -11.43 -7.09 7.30
CA CYS A 1 -12.13 -5.95 7.92
C CYS A 1 -11.10 -5.19 8.71
N SER A 2 -10.82 -3.95 8.31
CA SER A 2 -9.77 -3.09 8.87
C SER A 2 -10.37 -2.04 9.81
N ASP A 3 -11.45 -2.39 10.51
CA ASP A 3 -12.11 -1.50 11.47
C ASP A 3 -11.11 -1.19 12.61
N GLY A 4 -10.80 0.09 12.80
CA GLY A 4 -9.82 0.59 13.78
C GLY A 4 -8.40 0.83 13.26
N ALA A 5 -8.10 0.51 12.00
CA ALA A 5 -6.76 0.78 11.44
C ALA A 5 -6.44 2.29 11.35
N VAL A 6 -7.44 3.12 11.06
CA VAL A 6 -7.29 4.58 11.02
C VAL A 6 -7.01 5.14 12.42
N GLU A 7 -7.74 4.68 13.43
CA GLU A 7 -7.57 5.08 14.83
C GLU A 7 -6.17 4.71 15.35
N PHE A 8 -5.62 3.58 14.88
CA PHE A 8 -4.25 3.18 15.18
C PHE A 8 -3.20 4.05 14.46
N LEU A 9 -3.45 4.42 13.19
CA LEU A 9 -2.52 5.18 12.38
C LEU A 9 -2.47 6.66 12.76
N GLN A 10 -3.59 7.24 13.19
CA GLN A 10 -3.72 8.65 13.50
C GLN A 10 -2.63 9.21 14.44
N PRO A 11 -2.36 8.61 15.63
CA PRO A 11 -1.29 9.11 16.50
C PRO A 11 0.11 8.98 15.89
N ILE A 12 0.30 8.04 14.96
CA ILE A 12 1.59 7.83 14.26
C ILE A 12 1.79 8.92 13.20
N LEU A 13 0.73 9.25 12.45
CA LEU A 13 0.74 10.30 11.45
C LEU A 13 0.90 11.69 12.06
N GLU A 14 0.33 11.92 13.25
CA GLU A 14 0.49 13.19 13.97
C GLU A 14 1.86 13.31 14.66
N GLY A 15 2.44 12.20 15.10
CA GLY A 15 3.66 12.19 15.90
C GLY A 15 4.97 12.14 15.11
N PHE A 16 4.94 11.75 13.84
CA PHE A 16 6.12 11.51 13.03
C PHE A 16 5.95 12.03 11.61
N ASN A 17 7.03 12.59 11.06
CA ASN A 17 7.08 13.08 9.68
C ASN A 17 8.02 12.21 8.84
N ARG A 18 7.75 12.10 7.52
CA ARG A 18 8.52 11.33 6.54
C ARG A 18 8.51 9.82 6.80
N LEU A 19 7.36 9.29 7.13
CA LEU A 19 7.11 7.86 7.29
C LEU A 19 6.84 7.17 5.95
N LEU A 20 7.21 5.89 5.90
CA LEU A 20 6.83 4.98 4.83
C LEU A 20 6.00 3.84 5.42
N PHE A 21 4.69 3.87 5.18
CA PHE A 21 3.79 2.82 5.65
C PHE A 21 3.89 1.60 4.75
N ARG A 22 4.33 0.47 5.30
CA ARG A 22 4.33 -0.82 4.59
C ARG A 22 3.22 -1.69 5.15
N MET A 23 2.24 -2.03 4.32
CA MET A 23 1.07 -2.80 4.76
C MET A 23 0.74 -3.93 3.78
N ASP A 24 0.01 -4.93 4.27
CA ASP A 24 -0.53 -6.00 3.43
C ASP A 24 -1.92 -5.64 2.88
N SER A 25 -2.41 -6.44 1.94
CA SER A 25 -3.69 -6.20 1.26
C SER A 25 -4.91 -6.10 2.18
N GLY A 26 -4.81 -6.59 3.42
CA GLY A 26 -5.86 -6.42 4.43
C GLY A 26 -6.07 -4.95 4.84
N PHE A 27 -5.11 -4.08 4.56
CA PHE A 27 -5.14 -2.64 4.81
C PHE A 27 -5.36 -1.83 3.52
N ALA A 28 -5.73 -2.50 2.42
CA ALA A 28 -6.13 -1.85 1.19
C ALA A 28 -7.55 -1.26 1.32
N SER A 29 -7.71 -0.25 2.18
CA SER A 29 -8.97 0.45 2.42
C SER A 29 -8.86 1.91 1.98
N PRO A 30 -9.87 2.47 1.28
CA PRO A 30 -9.88 3.88 0.88
C PRO A 30 -9.66 4.84 2.05
N GLN A 31 -10.16 4.50 3.24
CA GLN A 31 -9.99 5.32 4.44
C GLN A 31 -8.51 5.47 4.84
N ILE A 32 -7.73 4.38 4.71
CA ILE A 32 -6.31 4.38 5.06
C ILE A 32 -5.51 5.18 4.03
N TYR A 33 -5.86 5.08 2.75
CA TYR A 33 -5.23 5.88 1.69
C TYR A 33 -5.44 7.36 1.97
N ASN A 34 -6.68 7.77 2.19
CA ASN A 34 -7.01 9.17 2.46
C ASN A 34 -6.27 9.69 3.69
N SER A 35 -6.25 8.95 4.80
CA SER A 35 -5.55 9.40 6.01
C SER A 35 -4.04 9.59 5.80
N ILE A 36 -3.38 8.68 5.05
CA ILE A 36 -1.95 8.80 4.76
C ILE A 36 -1.69 9.91 3.73
N GLU A 37 -2.52 10.05 2.71
CA GLU A 37 -2.38 11.10 1.69
C GLU A 37 -2.66 12.51 2.26
N GLU A 38 -3.64 12.65 3.15
CA GLU A 38 -3.92 13.90 3.88
C GLU A 38 -2.74 14.32 4.76
N SER A 39 -2.03 13.36 5.35
CA SER A 39 -0.80 13.64 6.11
C SER A 39 0.41 13.95 5.21
N GLY A 40 0.33 13.67 3.91
CA GLY A 40 1.45 13.84 2.96
C GLY A 40 2.52 12.74 3.05
N GLU A 41 2.21 11.62 3.70
CA GLU A 41 3.14 10.52 3.91
C GLU A 41 3.08 9.48 2.79
N SER A 42 4.14 8.68 2.67
CA SER A 42 4.22 7.66 1.62
C SER A 42 3.73 6.30 2.11
N TYR A 43 3.10 5.51 1.23
CA TYR A 43 2.69 4.15 1.55
C TYR A 43 3.04 3.13 0.45
N LEU A 44 3.19 1.89 0.88
CA LEU A 44 3.42 0.71 0.06
C LEU A 44 2.50 -0.40 0.55
N ILE A 45 1.60 -0.85 -0.33
CA ILE A 45 0.67 -1.92 0.02
C ILE A 45 0.89 -3.11 -0.87
N LYS A 46 1.22 -4.24 -0.21
CA LYS A 46 1.38 -5.52 -0.88
C LYS A 46 0.00 -6.12 -1.16
N LEU A 47 -0.43 -6.06 -2.41
CA LEU A 47 -1.69 -6.67 -2.81
C LEU A 47 -1.55 -8.20 -2.84
N LYS A 48 -2.58 -8.91 -2.37
CA LYS A 48 -2.70 -10.35 -2.56
C LYS A 48 -2.78 -10.61 -4.06
N ARG A 49 -2.14 -11.69 -4.52
CA ARG A 49 -2.08 -12.07 -5.93
C ARG A 49 -3.48 -12.02 -6.55
N ASN A 50 -3.67 -11.10 -7.47
CA ASN A 50 -4.88 -10.99 -8.26
C ASN A 50 -4.54 -11.41 -9.69
N PRO A 51 -5.20 -12.43 -10.26
CA PRO A 51 -4.90 -12.91 -11.61
C PRO A 51 -5.12 -11.85 -12.71
N VAL A 52 -5.98 -10.85 -12.46
CA VAL A 52 -6.17 -9.72 -13.38
C VAL A 52 -4.97 -8.78 -13.34
N LEU A 53 -4.50 -8.42 -12.14
CA LEU A 53 -3.30 -7.58 -11.97
C LEU A 53 -2.02 -8.31 -12.38
N SER A 54 -1.99 -9.64 -12.24
CA SER A 54 -0.87 -10.46 -12.71
C SER A 54 -0.70 -10.30 -14.21
N ARG A 55 -1.78 -10.47 -14.99
CA ARG A 55 -1.76 -10.27 -16.44
C ARG A 55 -1.39 -8.84 -16.88
N LEU A 56 -1.79 -7.83 -16.09
CA LEU A 56 -1.42 -6.44 -16.35
C LEU A 56 0.06 -6.15 -16.05
N GLY A 57 0.64 -6.76 -15.00
CA GLY A 57 2.06 -6.65 -14.67
C GLY A 57 2.97 -7.45 -15.61
N ASP A 58 2.50 -8.63 -16.04
CA ASP A 58 3.22 -9.55 -16.95
C ASP A 58 3.45 -8.95 -18.34
N LEU A 59 2.69 -7.93 -18.73
CA LEU A 59 2.92 -7.18 -19.97
C LEU A 59 4.20 -6.32 -19.95
N SER A 60 4.94 -6.25 -18.82
CA SER A 60 6.06 -5.30 -18.68
C SER A 60 7.36 -5.83 -18.09
N LEU A 61 7.50 -7.10 -17.67
CA LEU A 61 8.74 -7.54 -17.02
C LEU A 61 9.37 -8.77 -17.68
N PRO A 62 10.53 -8.62 -18.35
CA PRO A 62 11.41 -9.74 -18.67
C PRO A 62 12.30 -10.01 -17.45
N ASN A 63 11.76 -10.59 -16.38
CA ASN A 63 12.61 -11.29 -15.41
C ASN A 63 11.80 -12.19 -14.50
N HIS A 64 12.24 -13.45 -14.41
CA HIS A 64 11.47 -14.58 -13.87
C HIS A 64 11.74 -14.82 -12.36
N GLU A 65 12.30 -13.86 -11.63
CA GLU A 65 12.76 -14.08 -10.24
C GLU A 65 11.95 -13.38 -9.14
N ASP A 66 10.93 -12.57 -9.45
CA ASP A 66 10.12 -11.87 -8.43
C ASP A 66 8.62 -12.25 -8.47
N GLU A 67 8.31 -13.55 -8.50
CA GLU A 67 6.94 -14.10 -8.62
C GLU A 67 5.93 -13.70 -7.50
N ASN A 68 6.32 -12.89 -6.50
CA ASN A 68 5.51 -12.69 -5.29
C ASN A 68 5.28 -11.24 -4.83
N LEU A 69 5.64 -10.22 -5.61
CA LEU A 69 5.56 -8.83 -5.14
C LEU A 69 5.01 -7.83 -6.17
N TYR A 70 3.67 -7.73 -6.24
CA TYR A 70 3.02 -6.56 -6.85
C TYR A 70 3.09 -5.39 -5.85
N SER A 71 4.14 -4.58 -5.96
CA SER A 71 4.28 -3.35 -5.17
C SER A 71 3.70 -2.15 -5.92
N LEU A 72 2.58 -1.61 -5.44
CA LEU A 72 2.03 -0.36 -5.94
C LEU A 72 2.72 0.79 -5.17
N LYS A 73 3.53 1.59 -5.87
CA LYS A 73 4.15 2.82 -5.32
C LYS A 73 3.36 4.01 -5.82
N PHE A 74 2.69 4.73 -4.92
CA PHE A 74 2.18 6.07 -5.19
C PHE A 74 3.12 7.08 -4.54
N LYS A 75 3.48 8.12 -5.31
CA LYS A 75 4.30 9.24 -4.87
C LYS A 75 3.51 10.51 -5.18
N ILE A 76 3.22 11.30 -4.15
CA ILE A 76 2.72 12.67 -4.27
C ILE A 76 3.90 13.59 -4.62
#